data_AF-A0AAD4GHR1-F1
#
_entry.id   AF-A0AAD4GHR1-F1
#
_cell.length_a   1.000
_cell.length_b   1.000
_cell.length_c   1.000
_cell.angle_alpha   90.00
_cell.angle_beta   90.00
_cell.angle_gamma   90.00
#
_symmetry.space_group_name_H-M   'P 1'
#
loop_
_entity.id
_entity.type
_entity.pdbx_description
1 polymer ?
#
loop_
_entity_poly.entity_id
_entity_poly.type
_entity_poly.pdbx_seq_one_letter_code
_entity_poly.pdbx_strand_id
1 'polypeptide(L)'
;MALDDQPVAATENGGRELYSTPEYFKADIPFNSELICIIQNDWPYSVPPEIEHSLIWSRVPVFHPTLIPPAIEARIQQDGLCGFTGSTDSIESLPSLESCLPTLAEWGITMDNLVRSPSGSEVEERMVKNAGKEVREFVKRRWKENQWETAWFVNPPRLQSIRGLAHVHVFARRKTAEEEAAWGA
;
A
#
# COMPACT_ATOMS: atom_id res chain seq x y z
N MET A 1 -55.47 9.65 43.26
CA MET A 1 -54.59 10.29 42.28
C MET A 1 -53.31 9.47 42.23
N ALA A 2 -53.26 8.49 41.35
CA ALA A 2 -52.07 7.71 41.02
C ALA A 2 -52.12 7.57 39.50
N LEU A 3 -51.10 8.12 38.84
CA LEU A 3 -50.95 8.14 37.39
C LEU A 3 -50.32 6.82 36.95
N ASP A 4 -50.89 6.24 35.90
CA ASP A 4 -50.34 5.13 35.13
C ASP A 4 -48.93 5.47 34.63
N ASP A 5 -47.98 4.58 34.91
CA ASP A 5 -46.62 4.62 34.37
C ASP A 5 -46.49 3.44 33.39
N GLN A 6 -46.69 3.71 32.09
CA GLN A 6 -46.39 2.74 31.05
C GLN A 6 -44.90 2.80 30.69
N PRO A 7 -44.22 1.66 30.46
CA PRO A 7 -42.82 1.70 30.08
C PRO A 7 -42.68 2.14 28.62
N VAL A 8 -41.89 3.19 28.43
CA VAL A 8 -41.43 3.68 27.11
C VAL A 8 -40.52 2.63 26.48
N ALA A 9 -40.87 2.19 25.28
CA ALA A 9 -40.05 1.30 24.47
C ALA A 9 -38.75 1.99 24.07
N ALA A 10 -37.62 1.54 24.62
CA ALA A 10 -36.30 1.88 24.14
C ALA A 10 -35.97 1.00 22.92
N THR A 11 -36.28 1.50 21.73
CA THR A 11 -35.67 1.01 20.48
C THR A 11 -34.33 1.70 20.28
N GLU A 12 -33.23 1.03 20.58
CA GLU A 12 -31.92 1.30 19.97
C GLU A 12 -30.92 0.20 20.37
N ASN A 13 -30.82 -0.82 19.53
CA ASN A 13 -29.66 -1.72 19.50
C ASN A 13 -29.31 -1.94 18.03
N GLY A 14 -28.74 -0.92 17.40
CA GLY A 14 -27.96 -1.11 16.18
C GLY A 14 -26.73 -1.93 16.55
N GLY A 15 -26.85 -3.25 16.44
CA GLY A 15 -25.78 -4.18 16.75
C GLY A 15 -24.54 -3.85 15.93
N ARG A 16 -23.51 -3.29 16.57
CA ARG A 16 -22.15 -3.33 16.04
C ARG A 16 -21.76 -4.80 16.00
N GLU A 17 -21.76 -5.40 14.82
CA GLU A 17 -21.10 -6.69 14.63
C GLU A 17 -19.66 -6.56 15.16
N LEU A 18 -19.36 -7.29 16.23
CA LEU A 18 -18.02 -7.42 16.78
C LEU A 18 -17.19 -8.25 15.79
N TYR A 19 -16.74 -7.62 14.71
CA TYR A 19 -15.68 -8.17 13.89
C TYR A 19 -14.44 -8.29 14.77
N SER A 20 -13.91 -9.51 14.91
CA SER A 20 -12.60 -9.72 15.53
C SER A 20 -11.57 -8.91 14.75
N THR A 21 -10.88 -8.00 15.42
CA THR A 21 -9.76 -7.25 14.82
C THR A 21 -8.74 -8.26 14.28
N PRO A 22 -8.37 -8.20 12.98
CA PRO A 22 -7.37 -9.10 12.43
C PRO A 22 -6.00 -8.80 13.04
N GLU A 23 -5.15 -9.82 13.14
CA GLU A 23 -3.78 -9.68 13.69
C GLU A 23 -2.89 -8.76 12.83
N TYR A 24 -3.20 -8.64 11.54
CA TYR A 24 -2.45 -7.82 10.58
C TYR A 24 -3.35 -7.32 9.45
N PHE A 25 -2.83 -6.42 8.63
CA PHE A 25 -3.52 -5.81 7.50
C PHE A 25 -4.00 -6.88 6.51
N LYS A 26 -5.29 -6.84 6.18
CA LYS A 26 -5.91 -7.75 5.21
C LYS A 26 -6.48 -6.97 4.03
N ALA A 27 -6.36 -7.55 2.85
CA ALA A 27 -6.89 -6.99 1.62
C ALA A 27 -8.41 -6.76 1.66
N ASP A 28 -9.11 -7.55 2.48
CA ASP A 28 -10.55 -7.56 2.56
C ASP A 28 -11.14 -6.57 3.57
N ILE A 29 -10.31 -5.86 4.34
CA ILE A 29 -10.77 -4.84 5.29
C ILE A 29 -11.69 -3.84 4.56
N PRO A 30 -12.93 -3.64 5.05
CA PRO A 30 -13.84 -2.68 4.43
C PRO A 30 -13.27 -1.26 4.44
N PHE A 31 -13.51 -0.48 3.39
CA PHE A 31 -13.00 0.89 3.27
C PHE A 31 -13.59 1.86 4.31
N ASN A 32 -14.74 1.52 4.88
CA ASN A 32 -15.40 2.25 5.96
C ASN A 32 -15.10 1.66 7.35
N SER A 33 -14.16 0.73 7.46
CA SER A 33 -13.73 0.17 8.74
C SER A 33 -12.98 1.21 9.57
N GLU A 34 -13.20 1.20 10.89
CA GLU A 34 -12.42 2.01 11.85
C GLU A 34 -10.94 1.61 11.92
N LEU A 35 -10.53 0.52 11.26
CA LEU A 35 -9.15 0.05 11.19
C LEU A 35 -8.31 0.81 10.18
N ILE A 36 -8.92 1.43 9.16
CA ILE A 36 -8.21 2.04 8.03
C ILE A 36 -8.64 3.50 7.87
N CYS A 37 -7.70 4.35 7.47
CA CYS A 37 -7.99 5.71 7.02
C CYS A 37 -7.21 6.00 5.74
N ILE A 38 -7.91 6.37 4.66
CA ILE A 38 -7.31 6.69 3.37
C ILE A 38 -7.41 8.20 3.16
N ILE A 39 -6.26 8.87 3.03
CA ILE A 39 -6.19 10.33 2.84
C ILE A 39 -5.17 10.68 1.75
N GLN A 40 -5.28 11.88 1.19
CA GLN A 40 -4.18 12.44 0.39
C GLN A 40 -3.03 12.81 1.33
N ASN A 41 -1.80 12.64 0.85
CA ASN A 41 -0.62 13.04 1.60
C ASN A 41 -0.49 14.57 1.56
N ASP A 42 -0.50 15.22 2.73
CA ASP A 42 -0.35 16.67 2.84
C ASP A 42 1.01 17.17 2.31
N TRP A 43 2.03 16.31 2.34
CA TRP A 43 3.38 16.57 1.84
C TRP A 43 3.74 15.52 0.79
N PRO A 44 3.17 15.62 -0.42
CA PRO A 44 3.40 14.65 -1.48
C PRO A 44 4.87 14.69 -1.91
N TYR A 45 5.34 13.59 -2.50
CA TYR A 45 6.69 13.54 -3.03
C TYR A 45 6.75 14.30 -4.35
N SER A 46 7.95 14.58 -4.83
CA SER A 46 8.15 15.21 -6.12
C SER A 46 7.84 14.21 -7.24
N VAL A 47 6.57 14.16 -7.65
CA VAL A 47 6.04 13.29 -8.72
C VAL A 47 5.36 14.13 -9.81
N PRO A 48 5.21 13.60 -11.04
CA PRO A 48 4.40 14.23 -12.08
C PRO A 48 3.02 14.72 -11.60
N PRO A 49 2.51 15.86 -12.09
CA PRO A 49 1.28 16.48 -11.60
C PRO A 49 0.01 15.63 -11.69
N GLU A 50 -0.02 14.66 -12.61
CA GLU A 50 -1.12 13.72 -12.82
C GLU A 50 -1.15 12.56 -11.82
N ILE A 51 -0.14 12.46 -10.94
CA ILE A 51 -0.01 11.40 -9.94
C ILE A 51 -0.50 11.92 -8.59
N GLU A 52 -1.51 11.25 -8.05
CA GLU A 52 -1.97 11.46 -6.68
C GLU A 52 -1.08 10.65 -5.72
N HIS A 53 -0.65 11.28 -4.62
CA HIS A 53 0.05 10.59 -3.53
C HIS A 53 -0.90 10.42 -2.34
N SER A 54 -1.49 9.24 -2.23
CA SER A 54 -2.36 8.86 -1.11
C SER A 54 -1.63 8.06 -0.04
N LEU A 55 -2.14 8.13 1.19
CA LEU A 55 -1.72 7.31 2.32
C LEU A 55 -2.87 6.38 2.74
N ILE A 56 -2.55 5.13 3.02
CA ILE A 56 -3.44 4.18 3.70
C ILE A 56 -2.90 3.98 5.11
N TRP A 57 -3.51 4.62 6.10
CA TRP A 57 -3.20 4.41 7.51
C TRP A 57 -3.93 3.17 8.02
N SER A 58 -3.26 2.35 8.83
CA SER A 58 -3.80 1.12 9.38
C SER A 58 -3.52 1.00 10.87
N ARG A 59 -4.57 0.69 11.65
CA ARG A 59 -4.48 0.36 13.09
C ARG A 59 -3.92 -1.04 13.35
N VAL A 60 -3.86 -1.89 12.33
CA VAL A 60 -3.25 -3.23 12.37
C VAL A 60 -1.92 -3.22 11.59
N PRO A 61 -0.92 -4.01 12.01
CA PRO A 61 0.39 -3.98 11.37
C PRO A 61 0.35 -4.51 9.93
N VAL A 62 1.16 -3.95 9.05
CA VAL A 62 1.36 -4.48 7.69
C VAL A 62 2.45 -5.56 7.67
N PHE A 63 3.49 -5.39 8.47
CA PHE A 63 4.53 -6.41 8.66
C PHE A 63 4.09 -7.40 9.74
N HIS A 64 4.00 -8.68 9.39
CA HIS A 64 3.60 -9.75 10.31
C HIS A 64 4.39 -11.04 10.05
N PRO A 65 4.80 -11.83 11.08
CA PRO A 65 5.58 -13.05 10.89
C PRO A 65 4.94 -14.10 9.96
N THR A 66 3.61 -14.13 9.87
CA THR A 66 2.87 -15.01 8.93
C THR A 66 3.09 -14.64 7.46
N LEU A 67 3.43 -13.37 7.18
CA LEU A 67 3.70 -12.87 5.83
C LEU A 67 5.20 -12.81 5.53
N ILE A 68 6.03 -12.60 6.56
CA ILE A 68 7.46 -12.36 6.45
C ILE A 68 8.20 -13.52 7.13
N PRO A 69 8.54 -14.59 6.40
CA PRO A 69 9.35 -15.66 6.95
C PRO A 69 10.76 -15.15 7.29
N PRO A 70 11.46 -15.76 8.27
CA PRO A 70 12.81 -15.34 8.68
C PRO A 70 13.81 -15.23 7.53
N ALA A 71 13.66 -16.04 6.48
CA ALA A 71 14.51 -16.01 5.28
C ALA A 71 14.54 -14.65 4.56
N ILE A 72 13.47 -13.86 4.62
CA ILE A 72 13.40 -12.54 3.96
C ILE A 72 13.34 -11.37 4.95
N GLU A 73 13.40 -11.62 6.26
CA GLU A 73 13.21 -10.58 7.27
C GLU A 73 14.22 -9.44 7.12
N ALA A 74 15.51 -9.76 6.96
CA ALA A 74 16.56 -8.76 6.75
C ALA A 74 16.30 -7.91 5.50
N ARG A 75 15.77 -8.53 4.44
CA ARG A 75 15.40 -7.82 3.20
C ARG A 75 14.25 -6.84 3.44
N ILE A 76 13.21 -7.26 4.14
CA ILE A 76 12.07 -6.37 4.47
C ILE A 76 12.48 -5.24 5.42
N GLN A 77 13.39 -5.51 6.37
CA GLN A 77 13.94 -4.46 7.24
C GLN A 77 14.76 -3.43 6.47
N GLN A 78 15.42 -3.84 5.38
CA GLN A 78 16.26 -2.99 4.53
C GLN A 78 15.49 -2.28 3.40
N ASP A 79 14.48 -2.91 2.82
CA ASP A 79 13.83 -2.36 1.61
C ASP A 79 12.35 -2.01 1.82
N GLY A 80 11.72 -2.58 2.85
CA GLY A 80 10.28 -2.48 3.05
C GLY A 80 9.52 -3.40 2.09
N LEU A 81 8.32 -2.99 1.69
CA LEU A 81 7.51 -3.67 0.68
C LEU A 81 7.13 -2.69 -0.42
N CYS A 82 7.06 -3.15 -1.66
CA CYS A 82 6.57 -2.35 -2.76
C CYS A 82 5.92 -3.21 -3.85
N GLY A 83 5.21 -2.55 -4.76
CA GLY A 83 4.70 -3.18 -5.97
C GLY A 83 3.97 -2.20 -6.87
N PHE A 84 3.55 -2.74 -8.02
CA PHE A 84 2.78 -2.02 -9.03
C PHE A 84 1.46 -2.74 -9.30
N THR A 85 0.44 -2.00 -9.73
CA THR A 85 -0.84 -2.54 -10.21
C THR A 85 -1.32 -1.73 -11.41
N GLY A 86 -2.13 -2.35 -12.28
CA GLY A 86 -2.78 -1.62 -13.37
C GLY A 86 -1.90 -1.18 -14.53
N SER A 87 -0.58 -1.41 -14.50
CA SER A 87 0.28 -1.17 -15.67
C SER A 87 0.27 -2.37 -16.61
N THR A 88 0.22 -2.11 -17.92
CA THR A 88 0.43 -3.11 -18.98
C THR A 88 1.87 -3.18 -19.45
N ASP A 89 2.73 -2.28 -18.98
CA ASP A 89 4.11 -2.20 -19.43
C ASP A 89 4.90 -3.40 -18.93
N SER A 90 5.76 -3.90 -19.81
CA SER A 90 6.73 -4.92 -19.46
C SER A 90 7.86 -4.32 -18.60
N ILE A 91 8.50 -5.12 -17.75
CA ILE A 91 9.66 -4.63 -16.99
C ILE A 91 10.78 -4.23 -17.96
N GLU A 92 10.88 -4.91 -19.09
CA GLU A 92 11.85 -4.69 -20.15
C GLU A 92 11.68 -3.34 -20.86
N SER A 93 10.48 -2.75 -20.83
CA SER A 93 10.21 -1.43 -21.38
C SER A 93 10.53 -0.29 -20.42
N LEU A 94 10.83 -0.57 -19.15
CA LEU A 94 11.21 0.44 -18.17
C LEU A 94 12.67 0.91 -18.41
N PRO A 95 12.97 2.19 -18.14
CA PRO A 95 14.34 2.69 -18.25
C PRO A 95 15.26 1.95 -17.29
N SER A 96 16.47 1.62 -17.74
CA SER A 96 17.46 0.99 -16.88
C SER A 96 17.94 1.99 -15.82
N LEU A 97 18.41 1.48 -14.69
CA LEU A 97 18.99 2.31 -13.63
C LEU A 97 20.13 3.20 -14.19
N GLU A 98 21.00 2.63 -15.01
CA GLU A 98 22.14 3.31 -15.63
C GLU A 98 21.67 4.48 -16.50
N SER A 99 20.53 4.33 -17.19
CA SER A 99 19.96 5.41 -18.01
C SER A 99 19.38 6.56 -17.18
N CYS A 100 18.95 6.30 -15.94
CA CYS A 100 18.38 7.30 -15.04
C CYS A 100 19.43 8.06 -14.21
N LEU A 101 20.61 7.48 -13.99
CA LEU A 101 21.63 8.06 -13.11
C LEU A 101 22.14 9.44 -13.50
N PRO A 102 22.30 9.81 -14.79
CA PRO A 102 22.73 11.16 -15.17
C PRO A 102 21.82 12.25 -14.58
N THR A 103 20.52 12.00 -14.50
CA THR A 103 19.54 12.94 -13.90
C THR A 103 19.70 13.06 -12.38
N LEU A 104 20.25 12.04 -11.71
CA LEU A 104 20.46 12.02 -10.27
C LEU A 104 21.88 12.44 -9.86
N ALA A 105 22.80 12.58 -10.82
CA ALA A 105 24.20 12.90 -10.57
C ALA A 105 24.39 14.26 -9.88
N GLU A 106 23.55 15.25 -10.21
CA GLU A 106 23.56 16.57 -9.56
C GLU A 106 23.25 16.50 -8.05
N TRP A 107 22.57 15.44 -7.61
CA TRP A 107 22.22 15.19 -6.21
C TRP A 107 23.27 14.29 -5.52
N GLY A 108 24.39 14.01 -6.18
CA GLY A 108 25.47 13.18 -5.68
C GLY A 108 25.20 11.67 -5.74
N ILE A 109 24.14 11.24 -6.44
CA ILE A 109 23.79 9.83 -6.60
C ILE A 109 24.54 9.28 -7.82
N THR A 110 25.47 8.36 -7.56
CA THR A 110 26.27 7.64 -8.56
C THR A 110 26.16 6.14 -8.35
N MET A 111 26.62 5.33 -9.32
CA MET A 111 26.68 3.87 -9.15
C MET A 111 27.48 3.47 -7.90
N ASP A 112 28.55 4.19 -7.58
CA ASP A 112 29.43 3.86 -6.46
C ASP A 112 28.78 4.10 -5.08
N ASN A 113 27.87 5.07 -5.01
CA ASN A 113 27.22 5.47 -3.75
C ASN A 113 25.81 4.88 -3.58
N LEU A 114 25.28 4.23 -4.62
CA LEU A 114 23.94 3.68 -4.58
C LEU A 114 23.88 2.45 -3.67
N VAL A 115 23.10 2.54 -2.60
CA VAL A 115 22.84 1.40 -1.72
C VAL A 115 21.88 0.45 -2.43
N ARG A 116 22.36 -0.74 -2.77
CA ARG A 116 21.57 -1.80 -3.39
C ARG A 116 21.57 -3.03 -2.52
N SER A 117 20.38 -3.54 -2.22
CA SER A 117 20.25 -4.88 -1.68
C SER A 117 20.61 -5.90 -2.77
N PRO A 118 21.41 -6.95 -2.46
CA PRO A 118 21.67 -8.01 -3.41
C PRO A 118 20.36 -8.69 -3.80
N SER A 119 20.26 -9.11 -5.06
CA SER A 119 19.12 -9.92 -5.50
C SER A 119 19.06 -11.22 -4.69
N GLY A 120 17.86 -11.57 -4.23
CA GLY A 120 17.62 -12.86 -3.61
C GLY A 120 17.56 -13.98 -4.64
N SER A 121 17.51 -15.21 -4.15
CA SER A 121 17.09 -16.36 -4.95
C SER A 121 15.66 -16.17 -5.47
N GLU A 122 15.28 -16.88 -6.55
CA GLU A 122 13.90 -16.85 -7.07
C GLU A 122 12.85 -17.22 -6.00
N VAL A 123 13.24 -18.04 -5.03
CA VAL A 123 12.39 -18.40 -3.89
C VAL A 123 12.16 -17.19 -2.98
N GLU A 124 13.23 -16.48 -2.61
CA GLU A 124 13.15 -15.29 -1.76
C GLU A 124 12.40 -14.15 -2.45
N GLU A 125 12.64 -13.92 -3.74
CA GLU A 125 11.93 -12.89 -4.50
C GLU A 125 10.41 -13.17 -4.58
N ARG A 126 10.01 -14.44 -4.71
CA ARG A 126 8.59 -14.83 -4.60
C ARG A 126 8.05 -14.63 -3.19
N MET A 127 8.84 -14.90 -2.15
CA MET A 127 8.43 -14.66 -0.76
C MET A 127 8.21 -13.16 -0.50
N VAL A 128 9.11 -12.28 -0.97
CA VAL A 128 8.97 -10.81 -0.87
C VAL A 128 7.70 -10.36 -1.58
N LYS A 129 7.46 -10.83 -2.82
CA LYS A 129 6.23 -10.53 -3.57
C LYS A 129 4.96 -11.02 -2.85
N ASN A 130 5.04 -12.15 -2.15
CA ASN A 130 3.93 -12.70 -1.38
C ASN A 130 3.70 -11.96 -0.05
N ALA A 131 4.75 -11.43 0.58
CA ALA A 131 4.63 -10.60 1.79
C ALA A 131 3.82 -9.33 1.53
N GLY A 132 3.93 -8.76 0.33
CA GLY A 132 3.14 -7.60 -0.11
C GLY A 132 1.73 -7.90 -0.63
N LYS A 133 1.26 -9.16 -0.61
CA LYS A 133 0.01 -9.57 -1.28
C LYS A 133 -1.22 -8.83 -0.76
N GLU A 134 -1.33 -8.65 0.56
CA GLU A 134 -2.52 -8.06 1.18
C GLU A 134 -2.65 -6.58 0.80
N VAL A 135 -1.52 -5.87 0.77
CA VAL A 135 -1.46 -4.48 0.31
C VAL A 135 -1.82 -4.39 -1.16
N ARG A 136 -1.22 -5.24 -2.01
CA ARG A 136 -1.49 -5.26 -3.45
C ARG A 136 -2.97 -5.47 -3.75
N GLU A 137 -3.60 -6.48 -3.14
CA GLU A 137 -5.01 -6.78 -3.41
C GLU A 137 -5.96 -5.70 -2.82
N PHE A 138 -5.60 -5.06 -1.69
CA PHE A 138 -6.33 -3.89 -1.19
C PHE A 138 -6.27 -2.72 -2.18
N VAL A 139 -5.08 -2.42 -2.70
CA VAL A 139 -4.86 -1.35 -3.68
C VAL A 139 -5.68 -1.62 -4.93
N LYS A 140 -5.67 -2.84 -5.49
CA LYS A 140 -6.47 -3.22 -6.65
C LYS A 140 -7.98 -3.03 -6.45
N ARG A 141 -8.49 -3.28 -5.24
CA ARG A 141 -9.91 -3.06 -4.90
C ARG A 141 -10.28 -1.57 -4.89
N ARG A 142 -9.35 -0.71 -4.46
CA ARG A 142 -9.59 0.74 -4.29
C ARG A 142 -9.29 1.55 -5.55
N TRP A 143 -8.22 1.21 -6.26
CA TRP A 143 -7.78 1.75 -7.54
C TRP A 143 -7.90 0.65 -8.58
N LYS A 144 -9.07 0.60 -9.23
CA LYS A 144 -9.38 -0.45 -10.20
C LYS A 144 -8.40 -0.38 -11.36
N GLU A 145 -7.77 -1.50 -11.66
CA GLU A 145 -6.68 -1.58 -12.65
C GLU A 145 -7.09 -1.18 -14.07
N ASN A 146 -8.39 -1.24 -14.41
CA ASN A 146 -8.88 -0.76 -15.68
C ASN A 146 -8.97 0.77 -15.80
N GLN A 147 -8.88 1.49 -14.68
CA GLN A 147 -9.03 2.95 -14.60
C GLN A 147 -7.76 3.63 -14.05
N TRP A 148 -6.93 2.88 -13.33
CA TRP A 148 -5.80 3.41 -12.59
C TRP A 148 -4.57 2.53 -12.77
N GLU A 149 -3.42 3.19 -12.78
CA GLU A 149 -2.13 2.57 -12.55
C GLU A 149 -1.62 3.03 -11.20
N THR A 150 -1.03 2.10 -10.43
CA THR A 150 -0.47 2.45 -9.14
C THR A 150 0.93 1.91 -8.94
N ALA A 151 1.73 2.68 -8.21
CA ALA A 151 2.90 2.21 -7.50
C ALA A 151 2.64 2.39 -6.00
N TRP A 152 2.89 1.37 -5.20
CA TRP A 152 2.69 1.44 -3.75
C TRP A 152 3.91 0.94 -3.01
N PHE A 153 4.14 1.48 -1.82
CA PHE A 153 5.21 1.02 -0.95
C PHE A 153 4.90 1.24 0.54
N VAL A 154 5.51 0.39 1.37
CA VAL A 154 5.57 0.53 2.82
C VAL A 154 7.02 0.76 3.15
N ASN A 155 7.33 1.94 3.70
CA ASN A 155 8.69 2.29 4.09
C ASN A 155 9.28 1.21 4.99
N PRO A 156 10.57 0.86 4.84
CA PRO A 156 11.23 -0.06 5.76
C PRO A 156 11.16 0.49 7.19
N PRO A 157 11.08 -0.37 8.22
CA PRO A 157 10.92 0.06 9.62
C PRO A 157 11.92 1.13 10.07
N ARG A 158 13.17 1.10 9.57
CA ARG A 158 14.20 2.09 9.93
C ARG A 158 13.92 3.51 9.42
N LEU A 159 13.14 3.65 8.35
CA LEU A 159 12.83 4.94 7.70
C LEU A 159 11.45 5.50 8.09
N GLN A 160 10.63 4.76 8.82
CA GLN A 160 9.31 5.22 9.22
C GLN A 160 9.40 6.32 10.30
N SER A 161 8.78 7.46 10.02
CA SER A 161 8.67 8.58 10.97
C SER A 161 7.68 8.27 12.11
N ILE A 162 6.49 7.74 11.78
CA ILE A 162 5.48 7.36 12.78
C ILE A 162 5.61 5.87 13.10
N ARG A 163 6.51 5.56 14.02
CA ARG A 163 6.72 4.19 14.50
C ARG A 163 5.49 3.72 15.27
N GLY A 164 4.96 2.55 14.93
CA GLY A 164 3.80 1.95 15.61
C GLY A 164 2.44 2.21 14.95
N LEU A 165 2.38 3.06 13.92
CA LEU A 165 1.18 3.21 13.08
C LEU A 165 1.54 2.90 11.63
N ALA A 166 1.07 1.74 11.16
CA ALA A 166 1.40 1.26 9.83
C ALA A 166 0.74 2.16 8.76
N HIS A 167 1.50 2.47 7.72
CA HIS A 167 1.01 3.26 6.60
C HIS A 167 1.60 2.77 5.28
N VAL A 168 0.76 2.78 4.25
CA VAL A 168 1.13 2.49 2.86
C VAL A 168 1.08 3.79 2.07
N HIS A 169 2.13 4.06 1.31
CA HIS A 169 2.14 5.11 0.30
C HIS A 169 1.61 4.54 -1.02
N VAL A 170 0.70 5.25 -1.67
CA VAL A 170 0.15 4.88 -2.98
C VAL A 170 0.27 6.08 -3.91
N PHE A 171 1.04 5.91 -4.97
CA PHE A 171 1.04 6.78 -6.14
C PHE A 171 0.01 6.25 -7.13
N ALA A 172 -1.00 7.05 -7.47
CA ALA A 172 -2.06 6.64 -8.37
C ALA A 172 -2.17 7.62 -9.55
N ARG A 173 -2.08 7.09 -10.76
CA ARG A 173 -2.31 7.83 -12.01
C ARG A 173 -3.62 7.34 -12.62
N ARG A 174 -4.49 8.27 -12.98
CA ARG A 174 -5.71 7.93 -13.73
C ARG A 174 -5.35 7.70 -15.19
N LYS A 175 -5.95 6.66 -15.78
CA LYS A 175 -5.79 6.34 -17.19
C LYS A 175 -6.53 7.32 -18.09
N THR A 176 -6.02 7.51 -19.30
CA THR A 176 -6.76 8.19 -20.37
C THR A 176 -7.90 7.32 -20.88
N ALA A 177 -8.85 7.92 -21.60
CA ALA A 177 -9.96 7.16 -22.17
C ALA A 177 -9.48 6.06 -23.15
N GLU A 178 -8.39 6.31 -23.87
CA GLU A 178 -7.76 5.35 -24.77
C GLU A 178 -7.13 4.19 -24.00
N GLU A 179 -6.42 4.47 -22.90
CA GLU A 179 -5.84 3.44 -22.02
C GLU A 179 -6.92 2.59 -21.33
N GLU A 180 -8.02 3.20 -20.87
CA GLU A 180 -9.16 2.46 -20.31
C GLU A 180 -9.83 1.56 -21.38
N ALA A 181 -9.99 2.05 -22.61
CA ALA A 181 -10.60 1.29 -23.70
C ALA A 181 -9.74 0.13 -24.21
N ALA A 182 -8.40 0.27 -24.16
CA ALA A 182 -7.47 -0.80 -24.50
C ALA A 182 -7.35 -1.87 -23.39
N TRP A 183 -7.85 -1.61 -22.19
CA TRP A 183 -7.71 -2.51 -21.06
C TRP A 183 -8.53 -3.80 -21.23
N GLY A 184 -7.83 -4.91 -21.51
CA GLY A 184 -8.45 -6.23 -21.69
C GLY A 184 -9.01 -6.49 -23.10
N ALA A 185 -8.72 -5.61 -24.06
CA ALA A 185 -8.85 -5.88 -25.49
C ALA A 185 -7.75 -6.84 -25.96
#